data_AF-A0A2J8QBW7-F1
#
_entry.id   AF-A0A2J8QBW7-F1
#
_cell.length_a   1.000
_cell.length_b   1.000
_cell.length_c   1.000
_cell.angle_alpha   90.00
_cell.angle_beta   90.00
_cell.angle_gamma   90.00
#
_symmetry.space_group_name_H-M   'P 1'
#
loop_
_entity.id
_entity.type
_entity.pdbx_description
1 polymer ?
#
loop_
_entity_poly.entity_id
_entity_poly.type
_entity_poly.pdbx_seq_one_letter_code
_entity_poly.pdbx_strand_id
1 'polypeptide(L)'
;MRFRYKCEGRSAGSIPGERSTDTTKTHPTIKINGYTGPGTVRISLVTKDPPHRPHPHELVGKDCRDGFYEAELCPDRCIHSFQNLGIQCV
;
A
#
# COMPACT_ATOMS: atom_id res chain seq x y z
N MET A 1 -12.08 6.78 0.36
CA MET A 1 -11.00 6.98 1.36
C MET A 1 -10.53 8.42 1.29
N ARG A 2 -10.28 9.09 2.42
CA ARG A 2 -9.76 10.47 2.45
C ARG A 2 -8.24 10.44 2.62
N PHE A 3 -7.51 11.17 1.77
CA PHE A 3 -6.09 11.43 1.95
C PHE A 3 -5.88 12.44 3.09
N ARG A 4 -4.75 12.34 3.77
CA ARG A 4 -4.49 13.10 5.00
C ARG A 4 -3.32 14.04 4.81
N TYR A 5 -3.40 15.25 5.33
CA TYR A 5 -2.23 16.13 5.37
C TYR A 5 -1.32 15.78 6.54
N LYS A 6 -0.03 16.08 6.42
CA LYS A 6 0.97 15.90 7.47
C LYS A 6 0.58 16.57 8.80
N CYS A 7 -0.12 17.70 8.74
CA CYS A 7 -0.56 18.44 9.93
C CYS A 7 -1.73 17.79 10.69
N GLU A 8 -2.41 16.77 10.14
CA GLU A 8 -3.57 16.15 10.80
C GLU A 8 -3.19 15.28 12.01
N GLY A 9 -1.90 14.92 12.18
CA GLY A 9 -1.34 14.25 13.38
C GLY A 9 -1.88 12.84 13.70
N ARG A 10 -2.93 12.40 13.00
CA ARG A 10 -3.49 11.04 13.07
C ARG A 10 -2.77 10.15 12.04
N SER A 11 -2.77 8.84 12.28
CA SER A 11 -2.35 7.90 11.22
C SER A 11 -3.15 8.15 9.95
N ALA A 12 -2.52 8.03 8.78
CA ALA A 12 -3.15 8.34 7.49
C ALA A 12 -4.28 7.35 7.10
N GLY A 13 -4.69 6.48 8.03
CA GLY A 13 -5.65 5.41 7.81
C GLY A 13 -5.02 4.21 7.10
N SER A 14 -5.89 3.27 6.72
CA SER A 14 -5.55 2.12 5.88
C SER A 14 -6.37 2.14 4.60
N ILE A 15 -5.74 1.83 3.46
CA ILE A 15 -6.43 1.62 2.20
C ILE A 15 -7.28 0.35 2.35
N PRO A 16 -8.62 0.43 2.23
CA PRO A 16 -9.46 -0.75 2.25
C PRO A 16 -9.37 -1.49 0.90
N GLY A 17 -9.55 -2.80 0.95
CA GLY A 17 -9.77 -3.62 -0.24
C GLY A 17 -11.16 -3.36 -0.84
N GLU A 18 -11.34 -3.72 -2.11
CA GLU A 18 -12.58 -3.50 -2.86
C GLU A 18 -13.81 -4.16 -2.18
N ARG A 19 -13.60 -5.28 -1.49
CA ARG A 19 -14.66 -6.08 -0.83
C ARG A 19 -14.85 -5.71 0.63
N SER A 20 -14.26 -4.61 1.08
CA SER A 20 -14.38 -4.17 2.47
C SER A 20 -15.81 -3.72 2.76
N THR A 21 -16.40 -4.26 3.80
CA THR A 21 -17.70 -3.84 4.33
C THR A 21 -17.54 -3.21 5.71
N ASP A 22 -18.62 -2.67 6.28
CA ASP A 22 -18.61 -2.09 7.62
C ASP A 22 -18.27 -3.13 8.70
N THR A 23 -18.66 -4.39 8.48
CA THR A 23 -18.43 -5.50 9.41
C THR A 23 -17.13 -6.24 9.14
N THR A 24 -16.71 -6.35 7.87
CA THR A 24 -15.54 -7.12 7.46
C THR A 24 -14.60 -6.25 6.64
N LYS A 25 -13.53 -5.78 7.30
CA LYS A 25 -12.49 -5.01 6.63
C LYS A 25 -11.59 -5.91 5.82
N THR A 26 -11.40 -5.57 4.56
CA THR A 26 -10.43 -6.23 3.67
C THR A 26 -9.36 -5.23 3.27
N HIS A 27 -8.24 -5.72 2.71
CA HIS A 27 -7.09 -4.89 2.36
C HIS A 27 -6.56 -5.26 0.97
N PRO A 28 -5.87 -4.32 0.28
CA PRO A 28 -5.15 -4.63 -0.94
C PRO A 28 -4.27 -5.85 -0.75
N THR A 29 -4.43 -6.84 -1.63
CA THR A 29 -3.76 -8.14 -1.53
C THR A 29 -3.30 -8.55 -2.93
N ILE A 30 -2.05 -8.97 -3.04
CA ILE A 30 -1.48 -9.51 -4.28
C ILE A 30 -1.16 -10.99 -4.12
N LYS A 31 -1.11 -11.70 -5.25
CA LYS A 31 -0.66 -13.09 -5.32
C LYS A 31 0.47 -13.22 -6.32
N ILE A 32 1.58 -13.84 -5.92
CA ILE A 32 2.66 -14.23 -6.82
C ILE A 32 2.31 -15.59 -7.42
N ASN A 33 2.25 -15.68 -8.75
CA ASN A 33 1.94 -16.91 -9.46
C ASN A 33 3.20 -17.46 -10.13
N GLY A 34 3.46 -18.76 -9.99
CA GLY A 34 4.59 -19.43 -10.66
C GLY A 34 5.96 -19.22 -10.00
N TYR A 35 6.01 -18.66 -8.79
CA TYR A 35 7.24 -18.49 -8.02
C TYR A 35 6.96 -18.64 -6.52
N THR A 36 7.83 -19.38 -5.83
CA THR A 36 7.85 -19.53 -4.37
C THR A 36 9.30 -19.41 -3.91
N GLY A 37 9.59 -18.43 -3.05
CA GLY A 37 10.94 -18.11 -2.63
C GLY A 37 11.03 -16.69 -2.07
N PRO A 38 12.22 -16.31 -1.56
CA PRO A 38 12.45 -14.96 -1.03
C PRO A 38 12.33 -13.90 -2.13
N GLY A 39 11.75 -12.76 -1.80
CA GLY A 39 11.64 -11.63 -2.72
C GLY A 39 11.32 -10.35 -1.98
N THR A 40 11.35 -9.21 -2.68
CA THR A 40 11.00 -7.90 -2.11
C THR A 40 9.89 -7.30 -2.94
N VAL A 41 8.89 -6.71 -2.28
CA VAL A 41 7.81 -5.97 -2.94
C VAL A 41 7.95 -4.49 -2.63
N ARG A 42 7.80 -3.66 -3.67
CA ARG A 42 7.74 -2.20 -3.55
C ARG A 42 6.41 -1.69 -4.08
N ILE A 43 5.78 -0.78 -3.34
CA ILE A 43 4.51 -0.14 -3.72
C ILE A 43 4.70 1.37 -3.70
N SER A 44 4.46 2.02 -4.84
CA SER A 44 4.57 3.47 -5.01
C SER A 44 3.32 4.05 -5.65
N LEU A 45 3.03 5.32 -5.35
CA LEU A 45 1.92 6.05 -5.96
C LEU A 45 2.30 6.59 -7.34
N VAL A 46 1.40 6.47 -8.30
CA VAL A 46 1.59 6.93 -9.69
C VAL A 46 0.37 7.71 -10.19
N THR A 47 0.56 8.50 -11.25
CA THR A 47 -0.55 9.18 -11.93
C THR A 47 -1.48 8.19 -12.63
N LYS A 48 -2.77 8.53 -12.65
CA LYS A 48 -3.82 7.71 -13.26
C LYS A 48 -3.62 7.52 -14.76
N ASP A 49 -3.32 8.60 -15.48
CA ASP A 49 -3.27 8.58 -16.94
C ASP A 49 -1.87 8.24 -17.46
N PRO A 50 -1.76 7.52 -18.60
CA PRO A 50 -0.49 7.19 -19.21
C PRO A 50 0.16 8.43 -19.88
N PRO A 51 1.50 8.57 -19.83
CA PRO A 51 2.45 7.71 -19.15
C PRO A 51 2.36 7.87 -17.62
N HIS A 52 2.33 6.75 -16.89
CA HIS A 52 2.27 6.74 -15.42
C HIS A 52 3.56 7.34 -14.84
N ARG A 53 3.44 8.51 -14.22
CA ARG A 53 4.54 9.23 -13.57
C ARG A 53 4.45 9.08 -12.05
N PRO A 54 5.54 9.23 -11.30
CA PRO A 54 5.49 9.26 -9.83
C PRO A 54 4.51 10.32 -9.34
N HIS A 55 3.60 9.93 -8.44
CA HIS A 55 2.64 10.86 -7.84
C HIS A 55 3.35 11.70 -6.76
N PRO A 56 3.04 13.00 -6.60
CA PRO A 56 3.67 13.83 -5.57
C PRO A 56 3.32 13.40 -4.14
N HIS A 57 2.13 12.84 -3.93
CA HIS A 57 1.71 12.33 -2.62
C HIS A 57 2.57 11.17 -2.15
N GLU A 58 2.64 11.02 -0.84
CA GLU A 58 3.46 10.00 -0.20
C GLU A 58 2.60 8.86 0.30
N LEU A 59 3.07 7.63 0.10
CA LEU A 59 2.54 6.48 0.80
C LEU A 59 3.20 6.41 2.18
N VAL A 60 2.37 6.34 3.22
CA VAL A 60 2.80 6.37 4.62
C VAL A 60 2.18 5.20 5.37
N GLY A 61 2.85 4.70 6.41
CA GLY A 61 2.39 3.50 7.10
C GLY A 61 3.53 2.67 7.65
N LYS A 62 3.20 1.43 8.01
CA LYS A 62 4.20 0.43 8.40
C LYS A 62 5.03 0.05 7.16
N ASP A 63 6.35 -0.07 7.33
CA ASP A 63 7.31 -0.44 6.27
C ASP A 63 7.31 0.54 5.06
N CYS A 64 6.87 1.78 5.30
CA CYS A 64 6.91 2.87 4.32
C CYS A 64 8.08 3.81 4.60
N ARG A 65 8.85 4.15 3.56
CA ARG A 65 9.96 5.09 3.59
C ARG A 65 9.97 5.92 2.31
N ASP A 66 10.32 7.20 2.40
CA ASP A 66 10.45 8.11 1.26
C ASP A 66 9.24 8.09 0.30
N GLY A 67 8.02 7.96 0.86
CA GLY A 67 6.77 7.97 0.11
C GLY A 67 6.41 6.66 -0.62
N PHE A 68 7.12 5.56 -0.38
CA PHE A 68 6.78 4.23 -0.90
C PHE A 68 6.87 3.15 0.18
N TYR A 69 6.14 2.04 -0.01
CA TYR A 69 6.23 0.85 0.83
C TYR A 69 7.27 -0.11 0.26
N GLU A 70 8.09 -0.71 1.12
CA GLU A 70 9.03 -1.76 0.72
C GLU A 70 9.21 -2.78 1.83
N ALA A 71 9.00 -4.06 1.51
CA ALA A 71 9.17 -5.14 2.47
C ALA A 71 9.58 -6.45 1.78
N GLU A 72 10.24 -7.32 2.54
CA GLU A 72 10.52 -8.68 2.12
C GLU A 72 9.23 -9.52 2.17
N LEU A 73 9.03 -10.32 1.12
CA LEU A 73 7.95 -11.28 1.00
C LEU A 73 8.28 -12.53 1.82
N CYS A 74 7.27 -13.04 2.53
CA CYS A 74 7.38 -14.32 3.23
C CYS A 74 7.61 -15.44 2.20
N PRO A 75 8.74 -16.17 2.25
CA PRO A 75 9.13 -17.11 1.20
C PRO A 75 8.18 -18.31 1.08
N ASP A 76 7.49 -18.68 2.17
CA ASP A 76 6.57 -19.81 2.23
C ASP A 76 5.14 -19.45 1.79
N ARG A 77 4.87 -18.18 1.47
CA ARG A 77 3.55 -17.70 1.10
C ARG A 77 3.60 -17.03 -0.26
N CYS A 78 2.57 -17.26 -1.05
CA CYS A 78 2.40 -16.60 -2.35
C CYS A 78 1.34 -15.50 -2.32
N ILE A 79 0.66 -15.27 -1.19
CA ILE A 79 -0.39 -14.26 -1.02
C ILE A 79 0.05 -13.26 0.04
N HIS A 80 0.03 -11.98 -0.29
CA HIS A 80 0.52 -10.89 0.57
C HIS A 80 -0.49 -9.76 0.64
N SER A 81 -0.94 -9.45 1.86
CA SER A 81 -1.93 -8.40 2.15
C SER A 81 -1.27 -7.19 2.82
N PHE A 82 -1.66 -5.99 2.41
CA PHE A 82 -1.06 -4.74 2.87
C PHE A 82 -2.05 -3.93 3.70
N GLN A 83 -2.02 -4.09 5.02
CA GLN A 83 -3.07 -3.60 5.92
C GLN A 83 -2.85 -2.17 6.41
N ASN A 84 -1.61 -1.67 6.35
CA ASN A 84 -1.19 -0.42 6.98
C ASN A 84 -0.74 0.64 5.97
N LEU A 85 -1.25 0.61 4.74
CA LEU A 85 -0.96 1.62 3.72
C LEU A 85 -1.91 2.81 3.87
N GLY A 86 -1.39 4.02 4.02
CA GLY A 86 -2.14 5.27 3.98
C GLY A 86 -1.55 6.22 2.93
N ILE A 87 -2.31 7.25 2.55
CA ILE A 87 -1.88 8.24 1.56
C ILE A 87 -1.84 9.61 2.24
N GLN A 88 -0.66 10.21 2.24
CA GLN A 88 -0.41 11.55 2.77
C GLN A 88 -0.31 12.55 1.62
N CYS A 89 -1.17 13.58 1.66
CA CYS A 89 -1.06 14.73 0.78
C CYS A 89 0.16 15.56 1.16
N VAL A 90 0.82 16.10 0.14
CA VAL A 90 1.80 17.17 0.25
C VAL A 90 1.07 18.50 0.36
#